data_AF-A0A958AC62-F1
#
_entry.id   AF-A0A958AC62-F1
#
_cell.length_a   1.000
_cell.length_b   1.000
_cell.length_c   1.000
_cell.angle_alpha   90.00
_cell.angle_beta   90.00
_cell.angle_gamma   90.00
#
_symmetry.space_group_name_H-M   'P 1'
#
loop_
_entity.id
_entity.type
_entity.pdbx_description
1 polymer ?
#
loop_
_entity_poly.entity_id
_entity_poly.type
_entity_poly.pdbx_seq_one_letter_code
_entity_poly.pdbx_strand_id
1 'polypeptide(L)'
;MFQTIYRAFTFVLVCCTAAILIGCASTTASQPTPTVEPTEQLANPASENCVKQGGTLSIQQRGDGGEYGVCVFEDNRQCEEWALLRGDCPVGGLKITGYVTPAAQYCAITGGEYQVTGTNDSGEEQGTCTFKNGQSCDVWDYYNGKCTANTEEGQ
;
A
#
# COMPACT_ATOMS: atom_id res chain seq x y z
N MET A 1 -60.20 -26.14 0.94
CA MET A 1 -59.02 -25.26 1.10
C MET A 1 -59.55 -23.90 1.54
N PHE A 2 -59.32 -23.55 2.81
CA PHE A 2 -59.35 -22.22 3.45
C PHE A 2 -60.39 -21.22 2.93
N GLN A 3 -61.59 -21.12 3.51
CA GLN A 3 -61.92 -20.38 4.74
C GLN A 3 -61.62 -18.87 4.59
N THR A 4 -62.56 -18.03 4.12
CA THR A 4 -63.72 -17.39 4.80
C THR A 4 -63.48 -15.90 5.06
N ILE A 5 -64.03 -15.08 4.15
CA ILE A 5 -64.90 -13.92 4.37
C ILE A 5 -64.33 -12.61 4.96
N TYR A 6 -64.52 -11.59 4.12
CA TYR A 6 -64.51 -10.15 4.30
C TYR A 6 -65.47 -9.63 5.39
N ARG A 7 -65.06 -8.48 5.94
CA ARG A 7 -65.90 -7.32 6.31
C ARG A 7 -66.77 -7.41 7.56
N ALA A 8 -66.30 -6.62 8.52
CA ALA A 8 -66.96 -5.41 9.00
C ALA A 8 -67.97 -5.53 10.14
N PHE A 9 -68.06 -4.38 10.81
CA PHE A 9 -69.20 -3.87 11.57
C PHE A 9 -69.25 -4.12 13.09
N THR A 10 -69.29 -2.97 13.79
CA THR A 10 -70.08 -2.67 15.01
C THR A 10 -69.63 -3.35 16.30
N PHE A 11 -69.68 -2.74 17.48
CA PHE A 11 -70.01 -1.41 18.03
C PHE A 11 -69.79 -1.61 19.55
N VAL A 12 -69.53 -0.53 20.30
CA VAL A 12 -69.96 -0.36 21.71
C VAL A 12 -69.26 -1.26 22.75
N LEU A 13 -68.91 -0.85 23.96
CA LEU A 13 -68.91 0.36 24.80
C LEU A 13 -68.50 -0.18 26.19
N VAL A 14 -68.16 0.70 27.14
CA VAL A 14 -68.13 0.46 28.61
C VAL A 14 -66.85 -0.22 29.13
N CYS A 15 -66.20 0.19 30.21
CA CYS A 15 -66.06 1.40 31.04
C CYS A 15 -65.06 0.98 32.14
N CYS A 16 -64.36 1.95 32.76
CA CYS A 16 -63.86 1.89 34.15
C CYS A 16 -62.77 0.83 34.45
N THR A 17 -61.53 1.15 34.82
CA THR A 17 -61.15 2.03 35.93
C THR A 17 -59.61 2.11 36.05
N ALA A 18 -59.17 3.20 36.68
CA ALA A 18 -58.02 3.32 37.58
C ALA A 18 -56.58 3.36 37.01
N ALA A 19 -55.99 4.54 37.24
CA ALA A 19 -54.58 4.87 37.19
C ALA A 19 -53.69 3.92 38.00
N ILE A 20 -52.40 3.85 37.61
CA ILE A 20 -51.23 4.08 38.48
C ILE A 20 -50.00 4.30 37.57
N LEU A 21 -49.35 5.44 37.77
CA LEU A 21 -48.04 5.81 37.22
C LEU A 21 -46.94 5.00 37.90
N ILE A 22 -46.16 4.23 37.14
CA ILE A 22 -44.83 3.75 37.57
C ILE A 22 -43.87 4.01 36.41
N GLY A 23 -43.05 5.05 36.55
CA GLY A 23 -41.97 5.36 35.65
C GLY A 23 -40.83 4.35 35.82
N CYS A 24 -40.52 3.60 34.75
CA CYS A 24 -39.30 2.81 34.67
C CYS A 24 -38.17 3.72 34.17
N ALA A 25 -37.29 4.13 35.07
CA ALA A 25 -36.02 4.73 34.71
C ALA A 25 -35.09 3.61 34.20
N SER A 26 -34.92 3.52 32.88
CA SER A 26 -33.90 2.66 32.26
C SER A 26 -32.53 3.24 32.55
N THR A 27 -31.82 2.68 33.53
CA THR A 27 -30.40 2.92 33.76
C THR A 27 -29.61 2.14 32.71
N THR A 28 -29.21 2.83 31.64
CA THR A 28 -28.28 2.29 30.64
C THR A 28 -26.89 2.23 31.28
N ALA A 29 -26.46 1.04 31.70
CA ALA A 29 -25.08 0.81 32.10
C ALA A 29 -24.16 1.09 30.90
N SER A 30 -23.36 2.15 31.00
CA SER A 30 -22.31 2.45 30.01
C SER A 30 -21.23 1.38 30.13
N GLN A 31 -21.22 0.45 29.17
CA GLN A 31 -20.12 -0.49 28.99
C GLN A 31 -18.87 0.32 28.61
N PRO A 32 -17.72 0.15 29.28
CA PRO A 32 -16.51 0.85 28.90
C PRO A 32 -16.12 0.43 27.48
N THR A 33 -16.08 1.41 26.58
CA THR A 33 -15.50 1.27 25.25
C THR A 33 -14.09 0.71 25.40
N PRO A 34 -13.69 -0.35 24.68
CA PRO A 34 -12.30 -0.77 24.67
C PRO A 34 -11.46 0.39 24.14
N THR A 35 -10.62 0.97 24.99
CA THR A 35 -9.55 1.88 24.58
C THR A 35 -8.64 1.07 23.67
N VAL A 36 -8.74 1.30 22.36
CA VAL A 36 -7.71 0.87 21.42
C VAL A 36 -6.47 1.67 21.80
N GLU A 37 -5.55 1.06 22.53
CA GLU A 37 -4.24 1.68 22.77
C GLU A 37 -3.61 1.99 21.41
N PRO A 38 -3.03 3.19 21.21
CA PRO A 38 -2.32 3.49 19.98
C PRO A 38 -1.22 2.45 19.82
N THR A 39 -1.34 1.57 18.83
CA THR A 39 -0.22 0.72 18.42
C THR A 39 0.88 1.65 17.96
N GLU A 40 1.94 1.80 18.74
CA GLU A 40 3.15 2.49 18.33
C GLU A 40 3.67 1.79 17.07
N GLN A 41 3.36 2.34 15.90
CA GLN A 41 3.80 1.79 14.64
C GLN A 41 5.28 2.12 14.51
N LEU A 42 6.14 1.12 14.68
CA LEU A 42 7.59 1.27 14.55
C LEU A 42 7.90 1.91 13.20
N ALA A 43 8.64 3.02 13.21
CA ALA A 43 9.02 3.72 11.99
C ALA A 43 9.87 2.83 11.07
N ASN A 44 9.66 2.95 9.76
CA ASN A 44 10.48 2.24 8.78
C ASN A 44 11.89 2.86 8.74
N PRO A 45 12.97 2.10 9.03
CA PRO A 45 14.33 2.64 9.09
C PRO A 45 14.82 3.17 7.73
N ALA A 46 14.38 2.61 6.61
CA ALA A 46 14.74 3.11 5.28
C ALA A 46 14.10 4.47 5.01
N SER A 47 12.84 4.62 5.40
CA SER A 47 12.10 5.88 5.33
C SER A 47 12.72 6.97 6.21
N GLU A 48 13.08 6.64 7.46
CA GLU A 48 13.78 7.58 8.35
C GLU A 48 15.14 7.99 7.79
N ASN A 49 15.89 7.03 7.24
CA ASN A 49 17.16 7.33 6.59
C ASN A 49 16.97 8.27 5.39
N CYS A 50 15.95 8.07 4.55
CA CYS A 50 15.67 8.98 3.44
C CYS A 50 15.54 10.43 3.90
N VAL A 51 14.72 10.68 4.91
CA VAL A 51 14.51 12.03 5.47
C VAL A 51 15.80 12.57 6.10
N LYS A 52 16.54 11.72 6.83
CA LYS A 52 17.82 12.09 7.44
C LYS A 52 18.89 12.49 6.40
N GLN A 53 18.88 11.87 5.22
CA GLN A 53 19.77 12.22 4.11
C GLN A 53 19.30 13.47 3.34
N GLY A 54 18.22 14.13 3.77
CA GLY A 54 17.68 15.34 3.15
C GLY A 54 16.76 15.08 1.96
N GLY A 55 16.31 13.85 1.76
CA GLY A 55 15.30 13.52 0.76
C GLY A 55 13.87 13.61 1.29
N THR A 56 12.91 13.51 0.39
CA THR A 56 11.48 13.35 0.68
C THR A 56 11.04 11.96 0.27
N LEU A 57 10.38 11.22 1.17
CA LEU A 57 9.84 9.91 0.87
C LEU A 57 8.57 10.02 -0.01
N SER A 58 8.51 9.22 -1.06
CA SER A 58 7.34 9.02 -1.92
C SER A 58 7.07 7.53 -2.07
N ILE A 59 5.86 7.08 -1.80
CA ILE A 59 5.46 5.69 -2.07
C ILE A 59 4.98 5.58 -3.52
N GLN A 60 5.53 4.63 -4.24
CA GLN A 60 5.20 4.35 -5.63
C GLN A 60 4.81 2.89 -5.81
N GLN A 61 4.18 2.57 -6.95
CA GLN A 61 3.76 1.21 -7.29
C GLN A 61 4.56 0.68 -8.48
N ARG A 62 4.93 -0.59 -8.38
CA ARG A 62 5.52 -1.39 -9.45
C ARG A 62 4.46 -1.84 -10.45
N GLY A 63 4.88 -2.48 -11.54
CA GLY A 63 3.95 -2.99 -12.55
C GLY A 63 3.08 -4.16 -12.07
N ASP A 64 3.49 -4.86 -11.02
CA ASP A 64 2.69 -5.86 -10.30
C ASP A 64 1.76 -5.26 -9.23
N GLY A 65 1.77 -3.92 -9.06
CA GLY A 65 1.04 -3.22 -8.01
C GLY A 65 1.73 -3.23 -6.64
N GLY A 66 2.92 -3.85 -6.51
CA GLY A 66 3.70 -3.83 -5.28
C GLY A 66 4.19 -2.41 -4.95
N GLU A 67 4.07 -2.00 -3.69
CA GLU A 67 4.54 -0.68 -3.25
C GLU A 67 6.04 -0.68 -2.91
N TYR A 68 6.70 0.44 -3.18
CA TYR A 68 8.09 0.69 -2.79
C TYR A 68 8.29 2.16 -2.45
N GLY A 69 9.20 2.43 -1.51
CA GLY A 69 9.57 3.78 -1.11
C GLY A 69 10.65 4.34 -2.02
N VAL A 70 10.44 5.57 -2.50
CA VAL A 70 11.42 6.34 -3.27
C VAL A 70 11.82 7.56 -2.48
N CYS A 71 13.11 7.67 -2.21
CA CYS A 71 13.71 8.87 -1.69
C CYS A 71 14.01 9.86 -2.81
N VAL A 72 13.31 10.98 -2.83
CA VAL A 72 13.44 12.05 -3.83
C VAL A 72 14.28 13.19 -3.26
N PHE A 73 15.31 13.59 -4.00
CA PHE A 73 16.22 14.68 -3.66
C PHE A 73 16.03 15.88 -4.60
N GLU A 74 16.82 16.93 -4.41
CA GLU A 74 16.93 18.06 -5.33
C GLU A 74 17.18 17.59 -6.79
N ASP A 75 16.79 18.42 -7.75
CA ASP A 75 16.86 18.13 -9.19
C ASP A 75 16.18 16.82 -9.61
N ASN A 76 15.19 16.37 -8.82
CA ASN A 76 14.46 15.12 -9.03
C ASN A 76 15.41 13.90 -9.10
N ARG A 77 16.50 13.93 -8.34
CA ARG A 77 17.37 12.76 -8.18
C ARG A 77 16.71 11.77 -7.24
N GLN A 78 16.85 10.46 -7.50
CA GLN A 78 16.06 9.45 -6.81
C GLN A 78 16.89 8.23 -6.40
N CYS A 79 16.50 7.63 -5.29
CA CYS A 79 16.91 6.29 -4.85
C CYS A 79 15.68 5.55 -4.31
N GLU A 80 15.62 4.24 -4.47
CA GLU A 80 14.72 3.43 -3.64
C GLU A 80 15.23 3.46 -2.18
N GLU A 81 14.33 3.53 -1.20
CA GLU A 81 14.69 3.85 0.19
C GLU A 81 15.62 2.81 0.82
N TRP A 82 15.42 1.52 0.52
CA TRP A 82 16.26 0.46 1.05
C TRP A 82 17.62 0.38 0.33
N ALA A 83 17.65 0.64 -0.98
CA ALA A 83 18.89 0.79 -1.74
C ALA A 83 19.73 1.96 -1.22
N LEU A 84 19.09 3.09 -0.87
CA LEU A 84 19.78 4.21 -0.21
C LEU A 84 20.33 3.80 1.16
N LEU A 85 19.52 3.10 1.98
CA LEU A 85 19.94 2.66 3.31
C LEU A 85 21.16 1.73 3.28
N ARG A 86 21.23 0.81 2.31
CA ARG A 86 22.35 -0.13 2.15
C ARG A 86 23.56 0.44 1.41
N GLY A 87 23.45 1.65 0.84
CA GLY A 87 24.50 2.22 -0.02
C GLY A 87 24.57 1.59 -1.42
N ASP A 88 23.48 0.97 -1.87
CA ASP A 88 23.29 0.50 -3.25
C ASP A 88 22.87 1.63 -4.19
N CYS A 89 22.32 2.71 -3.62
CA CYS A 89 22.07 3.96 -4.32
C CYS A 89 22.75 5.13 -3.56
N PRO A 90 23.42 6.06 -4.26
CA PRO A 90 24.21 7.11 -3.61
C PRO A 90 23.36 8.13 -2.85
N VAL A 91 23.91 8.65 -1.75
CA VAL A 91 23.33 9.81 -1.03
C VAL A 91 23.19 10.99 -1.99
N GLY A 92 22.03 11.64 -1.98
CA GLY A 92 21.67 12.70 -2.93
C GLY A 92 21.06 12.19 -4.25
N GLY A 93 20.83 10.88 -4.40
CA GLY A 93 20.05 10.30 -5.48
C GLY A 93 20.81 10.08 -6.80
N LEU A 94 20.25 9.26 -7.68
CA LEU A 94 20.67 9.12 -9.07
C LEU A 94 19.88 10.08 -9.97
N LYS A 95 20.53 10.57 -11.03
CA LYS A 95 19.82 11.33 -12.06
C LYS A 95 19.04 10.35 -12.95
N ILE A 96 17.71 10.48 -12.97
CA ILE A 96 16.85 9.52 -13.68
C ILE A 96 16.58 9.85 -15.15
N THR A 97 17.01 11.03 -15.64
CA THR A 97 16.67 11.52 -16.99
C THR A 97 17.20 10.65 -18.15
N GLY A 98 18.04 9.65 -17.87
CA GLY A 98 18.54 8.69 -18.86
C GLY A 98 17.76 7.37 -18.92
N TYR A 99 16.80 7.15 -18.02
CA TYR A 99 15.98 5.95 -17.98
C TYR A 99 14.59 6.28 -18.52
N VAL A 100 14.28 5.80 -19.72
CA VAL A 100 13.07 6.20 -20.44
C VAL A 100 11.85 5.33 -20.13
N THR A 101 12.05 4.20 -19.44
CA THR A 101 10.97 3.33 -18.97
C THR A 101 10.92 3.27 -17.44
N PRO A 102 9.74 3.03 -16.84
CA PRO A 102 9.61 2.79 -15.40
C PRO A 102 10.49 1.62 -14.92
N ALA A 103 10.61 0.56 -15.73
CA ALA A 103 11.42 -0.61 -15.40
C ALA A 103 12.92 -0.28 -15.36
N ALA A 104 13.42 0.47 -16.35
CA ALA A 104 14.82 0.94 -16.37
C ALA A 104 15.12 1.84 -15.19
N GLN A 105 14.21 2.78 -14.87
CA GLN A 105 14.36 3.64 -13.70
C GLN A 105 14.37 2.83 -12.40
N TYR A 106 13.43 1.89 -12.25
CA TYR A 106 13.33 1.02 -11.08
C TYR A 106 14.61 0.20 -10.87
N CYS A 107 15.15 -0.39 -11.94
CA CYS A 107 16.45 -1.08 -11.92
C CYS A 107 17.56 -0.17 -11.35
N ALA A 108 17.68 1.05 -11.88
CA ALA A 108 18.74 1.96 -11.47
C ALA A 108 18.60 2.41 -10.01
N ILE A 109 17.40 2.84 -9.59
CA ILE A 109 17.21 3.39 -8.25
C ILE A 109 17.25 2.32 -7.15
N THR A 110 17.06 1.04 -7.49
CA THR A 110 17.22 -0.10 -6.58
C THR A 110 18.67 -0.60 -6.50
N GLY A 111 19.60 0.03 -7.24
CA GLY A 111 21.03 -0.26 -7.20
C GLY A 111 21.52 -1.25 -8.24
N GLY A 112 20.72 -1.54 -9.27
CA GLY A 112 21.13 -2.30 -10.44
C GLY A 112 21.75 -1.43 -11.53
N GLU A 113 22.60 -2.05 -12.34
CA GLU A 113 23.11 -1.51 -13.59
C GLU A 113 22.18 -1.93 -14.73
N TYR A 114 21.58 -0.94 -15.40
CA TYR A 114 20.68 -1.17 -16.52
C TYR A 114 21.43 -1.19 -17.86
N GLN A 115 21.19 -2.21 -18.67
CA GLN A 115 21.71 -2.34 -20.02
C GLN A 115 20.57 -2.59 -21.01
N VAL A 116 20.45 -1.71 -22.01
CA VAL A 116 19.47 -1.89 -23.11
C VAL A 116 19.86 -3.10 -23.95
N THR A 117 18.88 -3.96 -24.23
CA THR A 117 19.03 -5.16 -25.08
C THR A 117 18.20 -5.08 -26.36
N GLY A 118 17.22 -4.17 -26.42
CA GLY A 118 16.42 -3.96 -27.61
C GLY A 118 15.12 -3.21 -27.34
N THR A 119 14.13 -3.45 -28.20
CA THR A 119 12.81 -2.84 -28.13
C THR A 119 11.78 -3.89 -28.56
N ASN A 120 10.63 -3.95 -27.89
CA ASN A 120 9.55 -4.88 -28.27
C ASN A 120 8.74 -4.33 -29.47
N ASP A 121 7.76 -5.12 -29.94
CA ASP A 121 6.90 -4.77 -31.08
C ASP A 121 6.08 -3.48 -30.88
N SER A 122 5.85 -3.10 -29.61
CA SER A 122 5.15 -1.87 -29.23
C SER A 122 6.07 -0.65 -29.15
N GLY A 123 7.37 -0.80 -29.42
CA GLY A 123 8.34 0.29 -29.31
C GLY A 123 8.84 0.54 -27.88
N GLU A 124 8.58 -0.36 -26.93
CA GLU A 124 9.00 -0.22 -25.54
C GLU A 124 10.39 -0.83 -25.30
N GLU A 125 11.27 -0.06 -24.67
CA GLU A 125 12.66 -0.44 -24.40
C GLU A 125 12.72 -1.70 -23.51
N GLN A 126 13.57 -2.64 -23.92
CA GLN A 126 13.85 -3.89 -23.22
C GLN A 126 15.31 -3.88 -22.76
N GLY A 127 15.60 -4.56 -21.65
CA GLY A 127 16.95 -4.57 -21.13
C GLY A 127 17.16 -5.55 -19.99
N THR A 128 18.41 -5.61 -19.56
CA THR A 128 18.85 -6.43 -18.42
C THR A 128 19.20 -5.51 -17.26
N CYS A 129 18.75 -5.87 -16.07
CA CYS A 129 19.17 -5.25 -14.82
C CYS A 129 20.19 -6.18 -14.13
N THR A 130 21.39 -5.69 -13.83
CA THR A 130 22.45 -6.47 -13.19
C THR A 130 22.83 -5.89 -11.83
N PHE A 131 22.85 -6.72 -10.79
CA PHE A 131 23.11 -6.29 -9.41
C PHE A 131 24.56 -6.55 -9.00
N LYS A 132 25.00 -5.93 -7.90
CA LYS A 132 26.39 -6.04 -7.38
C LYS A 132 26.82 -7.47 -7.07
N ASN A 133 25.89 -8.37 -6.77
CA ASN A 133 26.15 -9.80 -6.53
C ASN A 133 26.34 -10.60 -7.84
N GLY A 134 26.25 -9.97 -9.01
CA GLY A 134 26.34 -10.60 -10.32
C GLY A 134 25.03 -11.21 -10.82
N GLN A 135 23.95 -11.16 -10.03
CA GLN A 135 22.63 -11.58 -10.47
C GLN A 135 22.09 -10.62 -11.53
N SER A 136 21.41 -11.17 -12.54
CA SER A 136 20.76 -10.39 -13.58
C SER A 136 19.31 -10.82 -13.75
N CYS A 137 18.45 -9.85 -14.02
CA CYS A 137 17.05 -10.05 -14.38
C CYS A 137 16.76 -9.39 -15.73
N ASP A 138 15.79 -9.92 -16.47
CA ASP A 138 15.06 -9.08 -17.41
C ASP A 138 14.44 -7.89 -16.64
N VAL A 139 14.54 -6.69 -17.21
CA VAL A 139 14.17 -5.46 -16.50
C VAL A 139 12.68 -5.42 -16.17
N TRP A 140 11.83 -5.96 -17.04
CA TRP A 140 10.39 -5.99 -16.84
C TRP A 140 9.99 -7.11 -15.88
N ASP A 141 10.68 -8.25 -15.90
CA ASP A 141 10.47 -9.27 -14.88
C ASP A 141 10.87 -8.79 -13.49
N TYR A 142 11.95 -8.01 -13.37
CA TYR A 142 12.33 -7.37 -12.10
C TYR A 142 11.30 -6.33 -11.64
N TYR A 143 10.89 -5.44 -12.54
CA TYR A 143 9.89 -4.42 -12.24
C TYR A 143 8.52 -5.01 -11.87
N ASN A 144 8.16 -6.17 -12.43
CA ASN A 144 6.92 -6.88 -12.14
C ASN A 144 7.05 -7.94 -11.04
N GLY A 145 8.15 -7.93 -10.27
CA GLY A 145 8.34 -8.82 -9.12
C GLY A 145 8.49 -10.31 -9.47
N LYS A 146 8.67 -10.67 -10.75
CA LYS A 146 8.90 -12.05 -11.22
C LYS A 146 10.36 -12.47 -11.06
N CYS A 147 11.26 -11.50 -10.97
CA CYS A 147 12.67 -11.67 -10.66
C CYS A 147 13.04 -10.72 -9.51
N THR A 148 13.94 -11.13 -8.61
CA THR A 148 14.39 -10.30 -7.48
C THR A 148 15.86 -9.96 -7.63
N ALA A 149 16.43 -9.09 -6.77
CA ALA A 149 17.86 -8.80 -6.76
C ALA A 149 18.70 -9.87 -6.02
N ASN A 150 18.03 -10.71 -5.23
CA ASN A 150 18.60 -11.79 -4.45
C ASN A 150 17.75 -13.04 -4.70
N THR A 151 18.15 -13.87 -5.64
CA THR A 151 17.68 -15.24 -5.71
C THR A 151 18.53 -16.01 -4.72
N GLU A 152 18.04 -16.16 -3.49
CA GLU A 152 18.33 -17.42 -2.81
C GLU A 152 17.64 -18.48 -3.67
N GLU A 153 18.41 -19.34 -4.32
CA GLU A 153 17.89 -20.56 -4.92
C GLU A 153 17.10 -21.33 -3.85
N GLY A 154 15.77 -21.34 -3.98
CA GLY A 154 14.90 -22.30 -3.29
C GLY A 154 14.64 -22.03 -1.80
N GLN A 155 13.37 -21.80 -1.50
CA GLN A 155 12.74 -22.51 -0.38
C GLN A 155 11.90 -23.65 -0.96
#